data_AF-A0AAU8LVP4-F1
#
_entry.id   AF-A0AAU8LVP4-F1
#
_cell.length_a   1.000
_cell.length_b   1.000
_cell.length_c   1.000
_cell.angle_alpha   90.00
_cell.angle_beta   90.00
_cell.angle_gamma   90.00
#
_symmetry.space_group_name_H-M   'P 1'
#
loop_
_entity.id
_entity.type
_entity.pdbx_description
1 polymer ?
#
loop_
_entity_poly.entity_id
_entity_poly.type
_entity_poly.pdbx_seq_one_letter_code
_entity_poly.pdbx_strand_id
1 'polypeptide(L)'
;MRIPVGESQKRLVLIWFSGSGFLFALLFFQTVLGKYGSEAKEAWALILPTFVPTFFLIIGTLIADATREADPDEIVTIDRFFFRLADFLSLAYLATVILTILLSPFAKLSQLDLIKLSNLWLTPFQGLVIAALGAFFVSRNTQRDV
;
A
#
# COMPACT_ATOMS: atom_id res chain seq x y z
N MET A 1 10.18 13.51 17.81
CA MET A 1 10.35 12.23 18.53
C MET A 1 10.61 11.17 17.47
N ARG A 2 11.77 10.51 17.51
CA ARG A 2 12.17 9.54 16.50
C ARG A 2 11.88 8.11 16.98
N ILE A 3 11.54 7.20 16.07
CA ILE A 3 11.19 5.80 16.38
C ILE A 3 12.06 4.83 15.58
N PRO A 4 12.28 3.59 16.05
CA PRO A 4 13.05 2.59 15.32
C PRO A 4 12.43 2.28 13.95
N VAL A 5 13.27 2.25 12.90
CA VAL A 5 12.80 2.03 11.54
C VAL A 5 12.28 0.61 11.32
N GLY A 6 12.87 -0.39 11.99
CA GLY A 6 12.55 -1.80 11.79
C GLY A 6 11.12 -2.17 12.19
N GLU A 7 10.65 -1.69 13.34
CA GLU A 7 9.25 -1.91 13.77
C GLU A 7 8.26 -1.18 12.87
N SER A 8 8.61 0.05 12.48
CA SER A 8 7.79 0.91 11.62
C SER A 8 7.60 0.30 10.23
N GLN A 9 8.67 -0.21 9.62
CA GLN A 9 8.65 -0.86 8.31
C GLN A 9 7.91 -2.19 8.37
N LYS A 10 8.14 -3.02 9.40
CA LYS A 10 7.38 -4.27 9.60
C LYS A 10 5.87 -4.03 9.65
N ARG A 11 5.42 -2.96 10.32
CA ARG A 11 4.01 -2.60 10.38
C ARG A 11 3.46 -2.19 9.01
N LEU A 12 4.18 -1.37 8.25
CA LEU A 12 3.78 -0.98 6.89
C LEU A 12 3.74 -2.18 5.94
N VAL A 13 4.73 -3.07 6.01
CA VAL A 13 4.74 -4.36 5.30
C VAL A 13 3.48 -5.14 5.62
N LEU A 14 3.16 -5.32 6.91
CA LEU A 14 2.01 -6.10 7.34
C LEU A 14 0.69 -5.49 6.83
N ILE A 15 0.52 -4.17 6.92
CA ILE A 15 -0.67 -3.46 6.41
C ILE A 15 -0.85 -3.68 4.91
N TRP A 16 0.20 -3.48 4.12
CA TRP A 16 0.13 -3.62 2.67
C TRP A 16 -0.03 -5.06 2.21
N PHE A 17 0.73 -6.00 2.76
CA PHE A 17 0.59 -7.41 2.40
C PHE A 17 -0.78 -7.98 2.81
N SER A 18 -1.28 -7.65 4.00
CA SER A 18 -2.61 -8.11 4.43
C SER A 18 -3.74 -7.44 3.64
N GLY A 19 -3.72 -6.11 3.50
CA GLY A 19 -4.76 -5.37 2.80
C GLY A 19 -4.80 -5.67 1.30
N SER A 20 -3.65 -5.68 0.63
CA SER A 20 -3.56 -6.01 -0.79
C SER A 20 -3.75 -7.51 -1.05
N GLY A 21 -3.32 -8.39 -0.14
CA GLY A 21 -3.63 -9.82 -0.22
C GLY A 21 -5.13 -10.09 -0.12
N PHE A 22 -5.82 -9.40 0.78
CA PHE A 22 -7.27 -9.45 0.89
C PHE A 22 -7.98 -8.89 -0.35
N LEU A 23 -7.53 -7.75 -0.88
CA LEU A 23 -8.04 -7.18 -2.14
C LEU A 23 -7.84 -8.14 -3.32
N PHE A 24 -6.66 -8.73 -3.44
CA PHE A 24 -6.34 -9.72 -4.46
C PHE A 24 -7.27 -10.93 -4.34
N ALA A 25 -7.43 -11.48 -3.13
CA ALA A 25 -8.32 -12.61 -2.89
C ALA A 25 -9.77 -12.27 -3.27
N LEU A 26 -10.28 -11.10 -2.87
CA LEU A 26 -11.61 -10.64 -3.24
C LEU A 26 -11.79 -10.59 -4.77
N LEU A 27 -10.86 -9.95 -5.47
CA LEU A 27 -10.93 -9.81 -6.92
C LEU A 27 -10.80 -11.17 -7.63
N PHE A 28 -9.94 -12.04 -7.12
CA PHE A 28 -9.76 -13.40 -7.61
C PHE A 28 -11.03 -14.22 -7.44
N PHE A 29 -11.63 -14.24 -6.24
CA PHE A 29 -12.90 -14.93 -6.00
C PHE A 29 -14.02 -14.41 -6.91
N GLN A 30 -14.14 -13.10 -7.08
CA GLN A 30 -15.16 -12.52 -7.98
C GLN A 30 -14.90 -12.84 -9.46
N THR A 31 -13.63 -12.94 -9.86
CA THR A 31 -13.24 -13.39 -11.20
C THR A 31 -13.65 -14.85 -11.42
N VAL A 32 -13.36 -15.73 -10.47
CA VAL A 32 -13.72 -17.16 -10.54
C VAL A 32 -15.23 -17.36 -10.53
N LEU A 33 -15.97 -16.54 -9.77
CA LEU A 33 -17.44 -16.55 -9.75
C LEU A 33 -18.07 -15.94 -11.03
N GLY A 34 -17.26 -15.47 -11.98
CA GLY A 34 -17.74 -14.95 -13.25
C GLY A 34 -18.38 -13.56 -13.17
N LYS A 35 -18.23 -12.82 -12.06
CA LYS A 35 -18.84 -11.48 -11.88
C LYS A 35 -18.42 -10.47 -12.94
N TYR A 36 -17.23 -10.63 -13.48
CA TYR A 36 -16.67 -9.73 -14.49
C TYR A 36 -16.85 -10.23 -15.93
N GLY A 37 -17.28 -11.49 -16.15
CA GLY A 37 -17.42 -12.06 -17.49
C GLY A 37 -16.19 -11.82 -18.39
N SER A 38 -16.42 -11.22 -19.56
CA SER A 38 -15.36 -10.83 -20.52
C SER A 38 -14.50 -9.64 -20.06
N GLU A 39 -14.92 -8.89 -19.05
CA GLU A 39 -14.27 -7.67 -18.56
C GLU A 39 -13.26 -7.93 -17.45
N ALA A 40 -13.04 -9.19 -17.05
CA ALA A 40 -12.12 -9.54 -15.98
C ALA A 40 -10.73 -8.93 -16.19
N LYS A 41 -10.19 -9.02 -17.41
CA LYS A 41 -8.88 -8.44 -17.76
C LYS A 41 -8.82 -6.93 -17.51
N GLU A 42 -9.90 -6.22 -17.80
CA GLU A 42 -9.99 -4.78 -17.59
C GLU A 42 -10.08 -4.44 -16.09
N ALA A 43 -10.86 -5.20 -15.32
CA ALA A 43 -10.91 -5.05 -13.86
C ALA A 43 -9.53 -5.24 -13.20
N TRP A 44 -8.77 -6.26 -13.62
CA TRP A 44 -7.40 -6.48 -13.17
C TRP A 44 -6.47 -5.34 -13.58
N ALA A 45 -6.58 -4.82 -14.80
CA ALA A 45 -5.78 -3.69 -15.27
C ALA A 45 -6.05 -2.40 -14.48
N LEU A 46 -7.27 -2.23 -13.96
CA LEU A 46 -7.66 -1.08 -13.14
C LEU A 46 -7.23 -1.21 -11.67
N ILE A 47 -7.16 -2.44 -11.15
CA ILE A 47 -6.86 -2.69 -9.74
C ILE A 47 -5.37 -2.94 -9.48
N LEU A 48 -4.65 -3.66 -10.35
CA LEU A 48 -3.22 -3.93 -10.13
C LEU A 48 -2.38 -2.67 -9.85
N PRO A 49 -2.57 -1.55 -10.57
CA PRO A 49 -1.81 -0.34 -10.31
C PRO A 49 -2.01 0.21 -8.90
N THR A 50 -3.10 -0.12 -8.20
CA THR A 50 -3.43 0.42 -6.86
C THR A 50 -2.50 -0.07 -5.75
N PHE A 51 -1.83 -1.22 -5.92
CA PHE A 51 -0.96 -1.79 -4.89
C PHE A 51 0.40 -2.27 -5.38
N VAL A 52 0.56 -2.59 -6.68
CA VAL A 52 1.82 -3.08 -7.23
C VAL A 52 3.00 -2.08 -7.04
N PRO A 53 2.85 -0.77 -7.30
CA PRO A 53 3.92 0.19 -7.06
C PRO A 53 4.38 0.22 -5.61
N THR A 54 3.44 0.10 -4.67
CA THR A 54 3.76 0.08 -3.24
C THR A 54 4.51 -1.18 -2.85
N PHE A 55 4.16 -2.33 -3.42
CA PHE A 55 4.92 -3.56 -3.21
C PHE A 55 6.35 -3.46 -3.70
N PHE A 56 6.57 -2.89 -4.89
CA PHE A 56 7.93 -2.65 -5.39
C PHE A 56 8.73 -1.76 -4.45
N LEU A 57 8.12 -0.70 -3.94
CA LEU A 57 8.75 0.22 -3.00
C LEU A 57 9.08 -0.46 -1.67
N ILE A 58 8.16 -1.23 -1.09
CA ILE A 58 8.38 -1.99 0.15
C ILE A 58 9.47 -3.03 -0.05
N ILE A 59 9.39 -3.85 -1.09
CA ILE A 59 10.38 -4.91 -1.38
C ILE A 59 11.76 -4.27 -1.62
N GLY A 60 11.83 -3.20 -2.41
CA GLY A 60 13.07 -2.47 -2.64
C GLY A 60 13.73 -2.00 -1.35
N THR A 61 12.93 -1.53 -0.38
CA THR A 61 13.46 -1.10 0.93
C THR A 61 13.92 -2.27 1.78
N LEU A 62 13.21 -3.40 1.75
CA LEU A 62 13.63 -4.62 2.46
C LEU A 62 14.94 -5.18 1.91
N ILE A 63 15.12 -5.15 0.57
CA ILE A 63 16.38 -5.54 -0.06
C ILE A 63 17.49 -4.58 0.35
N ALA A 64 17.26 -3.27 0.27
CA ALA A 64 18.24 -2.27 0.66
C ALA A 64 18.70 -2.45 2.12
N ASP A 65 17.76 -2.74 3.03
CA ASP A 65 18.04 -3.02 4.44
C ASP A 65 18.78 -4.35 4.63
N ALA A 66 18.45 -5.39 3.86
CA ALA A 66 19.14 -6.68 3.91
C ALA A 66 20.57 -6.65 3.34
N THR A 67 20.84 -5.74 2.41
CA THR A 67 22.19 -5.55 1.82
C THR A 67 23.07 -4.59 2.61
N ARG A 68 22.52 -3.87 3.58
CA ARG A 68 23.28 -2.95 4.43
C ARG A 68 24.09 -3.78 5.44
N GLU A 69 25.38 -3.50 5.56
CA GLU A 69 26.20 -4.12 6.60
C GLU A 69 25.60 -3.75 7.97
N ALA A 70 25.29 -4.78 8.76
CA ALA A 70 24.72 -4.59 10.09
C ALA A 70 25.83 -4.14 11.04
N ASP A 71 25.97 -2.83 11.23
CA ASP A 71 26.76 -2.27 12.31
C ASP A 71 25.93 -2.33 13.60
N PRO A 72 26.32 -3.14 14.60
CA PRO A 72 25.55 -3.32 15.83
C PRO A 72 25.34 -2.04 16.64
N ASP A 73 26.15 -1.00 16.41
CA ASP A 73 26.05 0.29 17.09
C ASP A 73 25.22 1.33 16.29
N GLU A 74 24.69 0.96 15.12
CA GLU A 74 23.97 1.88 14.25
C GLU A 74 22.45 1.87 14.53
N ILE A 75 21.95 2.89 15.23
CA ILE A 75 20.52 3.06 15.48
C ILE A 75 19.87 3.87 14.34
N VAL A 76 19.22 3.19 13.40
CA VAL A 76 18.43 3.84 12.34
C VAL A 76 17.07 4.26 12.88
N THR A 77 16.83 5.57 12.91
CA THR A 77 15.59 6.14 13.43
C THR A 77 14.88 6.99 12.38
N ILE A 78 13.56 7.14 12.55
CA ILE A 78 12.71 7.86 11.61
C ILE A 78 11.82 8.85 12.32
N ASP A 79 11.37 9.91 11.63
CA ASP A 79 10.41 10.83 12.22
C ASP A 79 9.05 10.15 12.40
N ARG A 80 8.52 10.24 13.62
CA ARG A 80 7.19 9.73 13.96
C ARG A 80 6.08 10.38 13.16
N PHE A 81 6.24 11.63 12.72
CA PHE A 81 5.27 12.32 11.87
C PHE A 81 5.13 11.64 10.51
N PHE A 82 6.24 11.43 9.79
CA PHE A 82 6.22 10.77 8.48
C PHE A 82 5.73 9.33 8.58
N PHE A 83 6.11 8.62 9.65
CA PHE A 83 5.57 7.28 9.91
C PHE A 83 4.05 7.30 10.10
N ARG A 84 3.52 8.15 10.99
CA ARG A 84 2.07 8.22 11.23
C ARG A 84 1.31 8.66 9.99
N LEU A 85 1.87 9.56 9.19
CA LEU A 85 1.28 10.01 7.94
C LEU A 85 1.21 8.86 6.93
N ALA A 86 2.31 8.14 6.72
CA ALA A 86 2.36 6.99 5.82
C ALA A 86 1.45 5.85 6.29
N ASP A 87 1.44 5.56 7.59
CA ASP A 87 0.60 4.54 8.23
C ASP A 87 -0.90 4.85 8.08
N PHE A 88 -1.31 6.06 8.44
CA PHE A 88 -2.69 6.51 8.33
C PHE A 88 -3.17 6.54 6.88
N LEU A 89 -2.37 7.12 5.97
CA LEU A 89 -2.75 7.19 4.55
C LEU A 89 -2.81 5.79 3.91
N SER A 90 -1.88 4.90 4.24
CA SER A 90 -1.90 3.51 3.74
C SER A 90 -3.16 2.76 4.20
N LEU A 91 -3.49 2.87 5.49
CA LEU A 91 -4.66 2.22 6.06
C LEU A 91 -5.96 2.79 5.47
N ALA A 92 -6.07 4.12 5.41
CA ALA A 92 -7.24 4.80 4.86
C ALA A 92 -7.42 4.49 3.37
N TYR A 93 -6.34 4.42 2.60
CA TYR A 93 -6.37 4.07 1.19
C TYR A 93 -6.88 2.64 0.98
N LEU A 94 -6.25 1.65 1.62
CA LEU A 94 -6.65 0.25 1.51
C LEU A 94 -8.09 0.02 1.97
N ALA A 95 -8.49 0.65 3.08
CA ALA A 95 -9.87 0.61 3.55
C ALA A 95 -10.84 1.17 2.51
N THR A 96 -10.49 2.28 1.85
CA THR A 96 -11.31 2.88 0.79
C THR A 96 -11.46 1.93 -0.41
N VAL A 97 -10.37 1.33 -0.89
CA VAL A 97 -10.41 0.38 -2.02
C VAL A 97 -11.27 -0.85 -1.66
N ILE A 98 -11.07 -1.40 -0.46
CA ILE A 98 -11.85 -2.55 0.02
C ILE A 98 -13.33 -2.20 0.12
N LEU A 99 -13.66 -1.04 0.72
CA LEU A 99 -15.03 -0.57 0.84
C LEU A 99 -15.69 -0.35 -0.52
N THR A 100 -14.97 0.20 -1.51
CA THR A 100 -15.49 0.33 -2.88
C THR A 100 -15.92 -1.03 -3.45
N ILE A 101 -15.10 -2.06 -3.28
CA ILE A 101 -15.41 -3.40 -3.79
C ILE A 101 -16.55 -4.05 -2.98
N LEU A 102 -16.56 -3.90 -1.65
CA LEU A 102 -17.60 -4.45 -0.79
C LEU A 102 -18.95 -3.75 -0.95
N LEU A 103 -18.95 -2.45 -1.28
CA LEU A 103 -20.15 -1.67 -1.57
C LEU A 103 -20.65 -1.83 -3.00
N SER A 104 -19.82 -2.40 -3.89
CA SER A 104 -20.21 -2.72 -5.27
C SER A 104 -21.57 -3.43 -5.42
N PRO A 105 -21.91 -4.48 -4.67
CA PRO A 105 -23.22 -5.14 -4.79
C PRO A 105 -24.42 -4.26 -4.39
N PHE A 106 -24.21 -3.17 -3.65
CA PHE A 106 -25.28 -2.25 -3.25
C PHE A 106 -25.44 -1.07 -4.22
N ALA A 107 -24.50 -0.89 -5.14
CA ALA A 107 -24.53 0.16 -6.13
C ALA A 107 -25.34 -0.26 -7.37
N LYS A 108 -25.99 0.72 -8.01
CA LYS A 108 -26.77 0.53 -9.24
C LYS A 108 -25.90 0.43 -10.50
N LEU A 109 -24.61 0.70 -10.38
CA LEU A 109 -23.65 0.71 -11.49
C LEU A 109 -23.04 -0.68 -11.65
N SER A 110 -22.58 -0.99 -12.87
CA SER A 110 -21.79 -2.20 -13.09
C SER A 110 -20.53 -2.17 -12.23
N GLN A 111 -20.05 -3.34 -11.83
CA GLN A 111 -18.89 -3.42 -10.95
C GLN A 111 -17.64 -2.80 -11.58
N LEU A 112 -17.49 -2.92 -12.90
CA LEU A 112 -16.40 -2.29 -13.65
C LEU A 112 -16.53 -0.77 -13.65
N ASP A 113 -17.74 -0.23 -13.87
CA ASP A 113 -17.98 1.22 -13.88
C ASP A 113 -17.70 1.86 -12.51
N LEU A 114 -18.01 1.14 -11.42
CA LEU A 114 -17.66 1.58 -10.07
C LEU A 114 -16.16 1.65 -9.84
N ILE A 115 -15.41 0.65 -10.32
CA ILE A 115 -13.95 0.64 -10.23
C ILE A 115 -13.37 1.78 -11.09
N LYS A 116 -13.86 1.97 -12.31
CA LYS A 116 -13.45 3.06 -13.21
C LYS A 116 -13.68 4.42 -12.56
N LEU A 117 -14.90 4.65 -12.06
CA LEU A 117 -15.25 5.88 -11.37
C LEU A 117 -14.38 6.09 -10.13
N SER A 118 -14.15 5.03 -9.37
CA SER A 118 -13.32 5.09 -8.16
C SER A 118 -11.86 5.40 -8.44
N ASN A 119 -11.32 4.90 -9.56
CA ASN A 119 -9.95 5.17 -9.96
C ASN A 119 -9.66 6.66 -10.19
N LEU A 120 -10.68 7.48 -10.47
CA LEU A 120 -10.53 8.93 -10.60
C LEU A 120 -9.99 9.59 -9.32
N TRP A 121 -10.46 9.14 -8.15
CA TRP A 121 -9.99 9.66 -6.85
C TRP A 121 -8.97 8.74 -6.17
N LEU A 122 -9.02 7.43 -6.42
CA LEU A 122 -8.03 6.49 -5.90
C LEU A 122 -6.64 6.74 -6.48
N THR A 123 -6.52 7.18 -7.73
CA THR A 123 -5.21 7.46 -8.35
C THR A 123 -4.49 8.65 -7.66
N PRO A 124 -5.11 9.83 -7.48
CA PRO A 124 -4.52 10.91 -6.69
C PRO A 124 -4.22 10.49 -5.25
N PHE A 125 -5.12 9.75 -4.59
CA PHE A 125 -4.90 9.28 -3.23
C PHE A 125 -3.70 8.32 -3.17
N GLN A 126 -3.57 7.41 -4.13
CA GLN A 126 -2.39 6.56 -4.23
C GLN A 126 -1.11 7.38 -4.38
N GLY A 127 -1.13 8.44 -5.19
CA GLY A 127 -0.03 9.39 -5.30
C GLY A 127 0.39 9.98 -3.95
N LEU A 128 -0.58 10.39 -3.12
CA LEU A 128 -0.33 10.86 -1.76
C LEU A 128 0.29 9.78 -0.87
N VAL A 129 -0.17 8.53 -0.97
CA VAL A 129 0.37 7.42 -0.19
C VAL A 129 1.81 7.13 -0.62
N ILE A 130 2.10 7.08 -1.92
CA ILE A 130 3.46 6.88 -2.45
C ILE A 130 4.38 8.01 -2.01
N ALA A 131 3.91 9.27 -2.07
CA ALA A 131 4.69 10.41 -1.59
C ALA A 131 4.97 10.33 -0.08
N ALA A 132 3.98 9.94 0.73
CA ALA A 132 4.15 9.78 2.17
C ALA A 132 5.11 8.63 2.52
N LEU A 133 5.02 7.49 1.80
CA LEU A 133 5.96 6.38 1.94
C LEU A 133 7.37 6.81 1.52
N GLY A 134 7.51 7.51 0.39
CA GLY A 134 8.79 8.08 -0.05
C GLY A 134 9.39 9.01 1.01
N ALA A 135 8.60 9.94 1.56
CA ALA A 135 9.02 10.84 2.63
C ALA A 135 9.42 10.07 3.90
N PHE A 136 8.68 9.01 4.25
CA PHE A 136 9.06 8.10 5.32
C PHE A 136 10.47 7.53 5.06
N PHE A 137 10.71 6.89 3.91
CA PHE A 137 12.02 6.30 3.61
C PHE A 137 13.16 7.32 3.52
N VAL A 138 12.91 8.52 3.01
CA VAL A 138 13.91 9.62 2.96
C VAL A 138 14.22 10.19 4.35
N SER A 139 13.24 10.21 5.26
CA SER A 139 13.41 10.73 6.63
C SER A 139 14.23 9.81 7.56
N ARG A 140 14.71 8.68 7.04
CA ARG A 140 15.62 7.77 7.75
C ARG A 140 16.90 8.51 8.10
N ASN A 141 17.16 8.68 9.39
CA ASN A 141 18.41 9.24 9.87
C ASN A 141 19.25 8.14 10.53
N THR A 142 20.51 8.06 10.10
CA THR A 142 21.51 7.18 10.70
C THR A 142 22.25 8.00 11.74
N GLN A 143 22.04 7.73 13.03
CA GLN A 143 22.91 8.27 14.08
C GLN A 143 24.00 7.23 14.36
N ARG A 144 25.24 7.64 14.15
CA ARG A 144 26.41 6.94 14.67
C ARG A 144 26.72 7.57 16.02
N ASP A 145 26.66 6.78 17.09
CA ASP A 145 27.22 7.20 18.37
C ASP A 145 28.74 7.25 18.19
N VAL A 146 29.33 8.44 18.37
CA VAL A 146 30.78 8.69 18.31
C VAL A 146 31.32 8.73 19.73
#